data_AF-A0A958L515-F1
#
_entry.id   AF-A0A958L515-F1
#
_cell.length_a   1.000
_cell.length_b   1.000
_cell.length_c   1.000
_cell.angle_alpha   90.00
_cell.angle_beta   90.00
_cell.angle_gamma   90.00
#
_symmetry.space_group_name_H-M   'P 1'
#
loop_
_entity.id
_entity.type
_entity.pdbx_description
1 polymer ?
#
loop_
_entity_poly.entity_id
_entity_poly.type
_entity_poly.pdbx_seq_one_letter_code
_entity_poly.pdbx_strand_id
1 'polypeptide(L)'
;FTGETLCDQNHEILLETIEFPEPVVNVAIEPKSKADQDKMTEALIKLAEEDPTFRVRYDDQTGQTVIAGMGELHLDIIVDRLKREFRVQCNVGAPQVAYRETISKPVRIEGRFVRQSGGRGQYGHVWLELEPNDPGEGFVFEDRIVGGVVPREYIPAVEKGVVEAMDSGVLAGYP
;
A
#
# COMPACT_ATOMS: atom_id res chain seq x y z
N PHE A 1 14.39 -12.40 -23.39
CA PHE A 1 13.80 -13.34 -24.37
C PHE A 1 13.74 -14.74 -23.78
N THR A 2 12.97 -14.93 -22.71
CA THR A 2 12.94 -16.19 -21.96
C THR A 2 11.51 -16.71 -22.03
N GLY A 3 11.29 -17.81 -22.76
CA GLY A 3 9.96 -18.40 -22.95
C GLY A 3 9.22 -18.03 -24.25
N GLU A 4 9.85 -17.29 -25.17
CA GLU A 4 9.25 -17.00 -26.48
C GLU A 4 9.46 -18.16 -27.47
N THR A 5 8.38 -18.54 -28.16
CA THR A 5 8.46 -19.52 -29.25
C THR A 5 8.80 -18.79 -30.55
N LEU A 6 9.96 -19.08 -31.12
CA LEU A 6 10.32 -18.61 -32.45
C LEU A 6 9.75 -19.58 -33.50
N CYS A 7 8.90 -19.08 -34.39
CA CYS A 7 8.29 -19.85 -35.47
C CYS A 7 8.49 -19.16 -36.83
N ASP A 8 8.27 -19.91 -37.91
CA ASP A 8 8.31 -19.39 -39.28
C ASP A 8 7.12 -18.45 -39.52
N GLN A 9 7.31 -17.37 -40.31
CA GLN A 9 6.24 -16.39 -40.58
C GLN A 9 4.99 -17.01 -41.21
N ASN A 10 5.13 -18.15 -41.90
CA ASN A 10 4.02 -18.86 -42.54
C ASN A 10 3.49 -20.04 -41.71
N HIS A 11 4.08 -20.32 -40.54
CA HIS A 11 3.69 -21.45 -39.71
C HIS A 11 3.80 -21.09 -38.24
N GLU A 12 2.76 -20.41 -37.74
CA GLU A 12 2.64 -20.08 -36.32
C GLU A 12 2.41 -21.36 -35.51
N ILE A 13 3.37 -21.66 -34.63
CA ILE A 13 3.28 -22.73 -33.65
C ILE A 13 3.56 -22.08 -32.30
N LEU A 14 2.59 -22.16 -31.39
CA LEU A 14 2.76 -21.75 -30.01
C LEU A 14 3.11 -22.99 -29.18
N LEU A 15 4.34 -23.07 -28.66
CA LEU A 15 4.71 -24.11 -27.72
C LEU A 15 4.21 -23.76 -26.31
N GLU A 16 4.07 -24.78 -25.46
CA GLU A 16 3.68 -24.59 -24.06
C GLU A 16 4.55 -23.55 -23.37
N THR A 17 3.88 -22.57 -22.76
CA THR A 17 4.54 -21.48 -22.05
C THR A 17 5.12 -22.01 -20.75
N ILE A 18 6.37 -21.67 -20.46
CA ILE A 18 7.01 -22.01 -19.18
C ILE A 18 6.36 -21.15 -18.09
N GLU A 19 5.56 -21.75 -17.23
CA GLU A 19 5.05 -21.10 -16.03
C GLU A 19 6.15 -21.09 -14.95
N PHE A 20 6.57 -19.89 -14.56
CA PHE A 20 7.49 -19.72 -13.43
C PHE A 20 6.70 -19.75 -12.11
N PRO A 21 7.17 -20.52 -11.10
CA PRO A 21 6.50 -20.58 -9.81
C PRO A 21 6.53 -19.22 -9.12
N GLU A 22 5.55 -18.97 -8.25
CA GLU A 22 5.52 -17.75 -7.46
C GLU A 22 6.65 -17.72 -6.42
N PRO A 23 7.29 -16.56 -6.21
CA PRO A 23 8.33 -16.42 -5.21
C PRO A 23 7.77 -16.62 -3.79
N VAL A 24 8.54 -17.29 -2.95
CA VAL A 24 8.10 -17.71 -1.60
C VAL A 24 8.60 -16.75 -0.51
N VAL A 25 9.71 -16.04 -0.77
CA VAL A 25 10.38 -15.18 0.21
C VAL A 25 10.39 -13.74 -0.27
N ASN A 26 9.96 -12.83 0.61
CA ASN A 26 9.96 -11.39 0.39
C ASN A 26 10.94 -10.71 1.37
N VAL A 27 11.72 -9.76 0.86
CA VAL A 27 12.72 -9.02 1.63
C VAL A 27 12.64 -7.56 1.23
N ALA A 28 12.70 -6.64 2.20
CA ALA A 28 12.80 -5.22 1.93
C ALA A 28 14.26 -4.81 1.69
N ILE A 29 14.45 -3.98 0.68
CA ILE A 29 15.73 -3.38 0.32
C ILE A 29 15.61 -1.86 0.38
N GLU A 30 16.57 -1.24 1.07
CA GLU A 30 16.64 0.21 1.20
C GLU A 30 17.99 0.73 0.70
N PRO A 31 18.01 1.74 -0.17
CA PRO A 31 19.26 2.37 -0.60
C PRO A 31 19.82 3.24 0.52
N LYS A 32 21.15 3.24 0.71
CA LYS A 32 21.77 4.12 1.72
C LYS A 32 21.79 5.60 1.32
N SER A 33 21.74 5.90 0.03
CA SER A 33 21.78 7.27 -0.48
C SER A 33 20.81 7.43 -1.66
N LYS A 34 20.39 8.68 -1.92
CA LYS A 34 19.56 8.99 -3.09
C LYS A 34 20.24 8.66 -4.41
N ALA A 35 21.58 8.82 -4.48
CA ALA A 35 22.34 8.46 -5.67
C ALA A 35 22.41 6.94 -5.90
N ASP A 36 22.27 6.15 -4.83
CA ASP A 36 22.20 4.69 -4.91
C ASP A 36 20.79 4.22 -5.26
N GLN A 37 19.75 5.02 -5.02
CA GLN A 37 18.37 4.68 -5.38
C GLN A 37 18.20 4.51 -6.89
N ASP A 38 18.67 5.48 -7.69
CA ASP A 38 18.56 5.41 -9.15
C ASP A 38 19.32 4.20 -9.72
N LYS A 39 20.54 3.97 -9.22
CA LYS A 39 21.37 2.82 -9.62
C LYS A 39 20.77 1.49 -9.20
N MET A 40 20.13 1.45 -8.02
CA MET A 40 19.44 0.27 -7.53
C MET A 40 18.27 -0.07 -8.44
N THR A 41 17.45 0.90 -8.83
CA THR A 41 16.32 0.69 -9.75
C THR A 41 16.79 0.16 -11.11
N GLU A 42 17.83 0.77 -11.70
CA GLU A 42 18.40 0.27 -12.97
C GLU A 42 18.96 -1.16 -12.86
N ALA A 43 19.63 -1.46 -11.74
CA ALA A 43 20.20 -2.78 -11.51
C ALA A 43 19.12 -3.85 -11.31
N LEU A 44 18.08 -3.52 -10.55
CA LEU A 44 16.94 -4.41 -10.30
C LEU A 44 16.18 -4.74 -11.58
N ILE A 45 16.03 -3.80 -12.51
CA ILE A 45 15.41 -4.04 -13.81
C ILE A 45 16.24 -5.03 -14.63
N LYS A 46 17.56 -4.82 -14.71
CA LYS A 46 18.46 -5.74 -15.43
C LYS A 46 18.45 -7.15 -14.84
N LEU A 47 18.41 -7.26 -13.51
CA LEU A 47 18.34 -8.55 -12.83
C LEU A 47 16.99 -9.25 -13.05
N ALA A 48 15.89 -8.51 -13.13
CA ALA A 48 14.57 -9.06 -13.46
C ALA A 48 14.47 -9.52 -14.93
N GLU A 49 15.23 -8.92 -15.85
CA GLU A 49 15.34 -9.42 -17.24
C GLU A 49 16.14 -10.72 -17.34
N GLU A 50 17.12 -10.92 -16.46
CA GLU A 50 17.93 -12.13 -16.39
C GLU A 50 17.17 -13.29 -15.72
N ASP A 51 16.43 -13.03 -14.64
CA ASP A 51 15.67 -14.03 -13.91
C ASP A 51 14.18 -13.66 -13.80
N PRO A 52 13.27 -14.34 -14.55
CA PRO A 52 11.83 -14.08 -14.51
C PRO A 52 11.16 -14.50 -13.19
N THR A 53 11.85 -15.24 -12.32
CA THR A 53 11.36 -15.62 -10.98
C THR A 53 11.57 -14.52 -9.95
N PHE A 54 12.41 -13.52 -10.27
CA PHE A 54 12.66 -12.38 -9.42
C PHE A 54 11.61 -11.30 -9.67
N ARG A 55 10.88 -10.91 -8.62
CA ARG A 55 9.90 -9.83 -8.70
C ARG A 55 10.32 -8.67 -7.81
N VAL A 56 10.14 -7.46 -8.31
CA VAL A 56 10.39 -6.23 -7.59
C VAL A 56 9.09 -5.46 -7.50
N ARG A 57 8.74 -5.04 -6.28
CA ARG A 57 7.56 -4.24 -6.02
C ARG A 57 7.95 -3.06 -5.15
N TYR A 58 7.48 -1.88 -5.51
CA TYR A 58 7.53 -0.73 -4.62
C TYR A 58 6.26 -0.72 -3.76
N ASP A 59 6.43 -0.54 -2.45
CA ASP A 59 5.32 -0.40 -1.51
C ASP A 59 5.12 1.08 -1.19
N ASP A 60 4.02 1.65 -1.69
CA ASP A 60 3.67 3.06 -1.49
C ASP A 60 3.33 3.40 -0.03
N GLN A 61 2.93 2.41 0.78
CA GLN A 61 2.53 2.63 2.18
C GLN A 61 3.76 2.71 3.10
N THR A 62 4.76 1.87 2.86
CA THR A 62 6.00 1.85 3.66
C THR A 62 7.12 2.67 3.04
N GLY A 63 7.02 3.02 1.76
CA GLY A 63 8.08 3.70 1.00
C GLY A 63 9.30 2.81 0.73
N GLN A 64 9.17 1.50 0.94
CA GLN A 64 10.25 0.53 0.77
C GLN A 64 10.15 -0.17 -0.58
N THR A 65 11.30 -0.57 -1.13
CA THR A 65 11.32 -1.50 -2.26
C THR A 65 11.36 -2.92 -1.70
N VAL A 66 10.42 -3.76 -2.10
CA VAL A 66 10.36 -5.18 -1.71
C VAL A 66 10.79 -6.03 -2.89
N ILE A 67 11.75 -6.91 -2.64
CA ILE A 67 12.24 -7.89 -3.59
C ILE A 67 11.72 -9.28 -3.19
N ALA A 68 11.25 -10.03 -4.17
CA ALA A 68 10.69 -11.35 -3.99
C ALA A 68 11.49 -12.38 -4.80
N GLY A 69 11.83 -13.50 -4.17
CA GLY A 69 12.59 -14.57 -4.78
C GLY A 69 12.15 -15.95 -4.33
N MET A 70 12.61 -16.98 -5.03
CA MET A 70 12.28 -18.38 -4.73
C MET A 70 12.83 -18.88 -3.38
N GLY A 71 13.87 -18.24 -2.83
CA GLY A 71 14.46 -18.62 -1.55
C GLY A 71 15.49 -17.62 -1.03
N GLU A 72 15.91 -17.81 0.22
CA GLU A 72 16.87 -16.93 0.91
C GLU A 72 18.21 -16.84 0.18
N LEU A 73 18.76 -17.97 -0.27
CA LEU A 73 20.02 -18.02 -1.00
C LEU A 73 19.96 -17.29 -2.35
N HIS A 74 18.80 -17.30 -3.01
CA HIS A 74 18.62 -16.54 -4.25
C HIS A 74 18.74 -15.03 -3.97
N LEU A 75 18.07 -14.56 -2.92
CA LEU A 75 18.10 -13.15 -2.53
C LEU A 75 19.51 -12.72 -2.06
N ASP A 76 20.24 -13.57 -1.34
CA ASP A 76 21.62 -13.28 -0.92
C ASP A 76 22.57 -13.08 -2.11
N ILE A 77 22.45 -13.93 -3.15
CA ILE A 77 23.25 -13.80 -4.37
C ILE A 77 22.90 -12.51 -5.11
N ILE A 78 21.61 -12.16 -5.20
CA ILE A 78 21.16 -10.90 -5.81
C ILE A 78 21.75 -9.69 -5.09
N VAL A 79 21.72 -9.68 -3.76
CA VAL A 79 22.29 -8.60 -2.95
C VAL A 79 23.81 -8.49 -3.13
N ASP A 80 24.52 -9.63 -3.23
CA ASP A 80 25.96 -9.64 -3.51
C ASP A 80 26.28 -9.13 -4.92
N ARG A 81 25.50 -9.51 -5.93
CA ARG A 81 25.62 -8.98 -7.32
C ARG A 81 25.36 -7.48 -7.36
N LEU A 82 24.34 -6.97 -6.67
CA LEU A 82 24.07 -5.53 -6.55
C LEU A 82 25.27 -4.75 -5.98
N LYS A 83 25.93 -5.31 -4.96
CA LYS A 83 27.11 -4.70 -4.33
C LYS A 83 28.36 -4.78 -5.22
N ARG A 84 28.58 -5.90 -5.91
CA ARG A 84 29.80 -6.13 -6.71
C ARG A 84 29.75 -5.52 -8.10
N GLU A 85 28.66 -5.78 -8.84
CA GLU A 85 28.52 -5.38 -10.24
C GLU A 85 28.10 -3.90 -10.35
N PHE A 86 27.11 -3.50 -9.55
CA PHE A 86 26.51 -2.16 -9.64
C PHE A 86 27.05 -1.17 -8.60
N ARG A 87 27.89 -1.63 -7.66
CA ARG A 87 28.47 -0.85 -6.56
C ARG A 87 27.41 -0.12 -5.73
N VAL A 88 26.22 -0.70 -5.62
CA VAL A 88 25.09 -0.14 -4.87
C VAL A 88 25.20 -0.58 -3.42
N GLN A 89 25.22 0.39 -2.49
CA GLN A 89 25.09 0.08 -1.07
C GLN A 89 23.63 0.08 -0.66
N CYS A 90 23.11 -1.12 -0.40
CA CYS A 90 21.77 -1.34 0.10
C CYS A 90 21.79 -2.02 1.48
N ASN A 91 20.78 -1.71 2.28
CA ASN A 91 20.45 -2.44 3.50
C ASN A 91 19.33 -3.43 3.19
N VAL A 92 19.41 -4.59 3.85
CA VAL A 92 18.47 -5.69 3.66
C VAL A 92 17.76 -5.92 4.99
N GLY A 93 16.43 -6.01 4.97
CA GLY A 93 15.62 -6.20 6.17
C GLY A 93 14.34 -6.96 5.88
N ALA A 94 13.63 -7.35 6.95
CA ALA A 94 12.29 -7.89 6.80
C ALA A 94 11.34 -6.79 6.31
N PRO A 95 10.40 -7.10 5.39
CA PRO A 95 9.42 -6.13 4.95
C PRO A 95 8.56 -5.66 6.11
N GLN A 96 8.33 -4.34 6.19
CA GLN A 96 7.38 -3.81 7.15
C GLN A 96 5.96 -4.19 6.75
N VAL A 97 5.14 -4.51 7.75
CA VAL A 97 3.73 -4.82 7.54
C VAL A 97 2.94 -3.52 7.69
N ALA A 98 2.11 -3.19 6.70
CA ALA A 98 1.13 -2.13 6.83
C ALA A 98 0.06 -2.57 7.83
N TYR A 99 0.14 -2.07 9.07
CA TYR A 99 -0.89 -2.27 10.07
C TYR A 99 -2.13 -1.46 9.68
N ARG A 100 -3.30 -1.91 10.14
CA ARG A 100 -4.56 -1.17 10.04
C ARG A 100 -5.18 -1.05 11.41
N GLU A 101 -5.83 0.07 11.68
CA GLU A 101 -6.50 0.30 12.95
C GLU A 101 -7.99 0.03 12.85
N THR A 102 -8.55 -0.62 13.87
CA THR A 102 -10.00 -0.76 14.01
C THR A 102 -10.38 -0.70 15.48
N ILE A 103 -11.59 -0.21 15.74
CA ILE A 103 -12.18 -0.23 17.07
C ILE A 103 -12.60 -1.66 17.43
N SER A 104 -12.66 -1.98 18.72
CA SER A 104 -13.11 -3.31 19.20
C SER A 104 -14.48 -3.30 19.84
N LYS A 105 -14.98 -2.11 20.20
CA LYS A 105 -16.25 -1.92 20.90
C LYS A 105 -17.05 -0.82 20.23
N PRO A 106 -18.38 -0.95 20.14
CA PRO A 106 -19.22 0.12 19.65
C PRO A 106 -19.15 1.31 20.63
N VAL A 107 -19.08 2.51 20.08
CA VAL A 107 -19.00 3.75 20.84
C VAL A 107 -19.90 4.81 20.23
N ARG A 108 -20.59 5.57 21.09
CA ARG A 108 -21.39 6.71 20.68
C ARG A 108 -20.73 7.98 21.19
N ILE A 109 -20.49 8.94 20.31
CA ILE A 109 -19.77 10.17 20.62
C ILE A 109 -20.49 11.41 20.08
N GLU A 110 -20.40 12.50 20.84
CA GLU A 110 -20.89 13.83 20.47
C GLU A 110 -19.74 14.66 19.88
N GLY A 111 -19.92 15.16 18.66
CA GLY A 111 -19.03 16.11 18.02
C GLY A 111 -19.69 17.49 17.95
N ARG A 112 -19.25 18.42 18.80
CA ARG A 112 -19.74 19.81 18.81
C ARG A 112 -18.64 20.79 18.39
N PHE A 113 -18.89 21.51 17.31
CA PHE A 113 -18.04 22.56 16.78
C PHE A 113 -18.77 23.90 16.81
N VAL A 114 -18.34 24.82 17.67
CA VAL A 114 -18.91 26.17 17.74
C VAL A 114 -17.79 27.18 17.63
N ARG A 115 -17.75 27.92 16.53
CA ARG A 115 -16.77 28.99 16.32
C ARG A 115 -17.47 30.28 15.94
N GLN A 116 -17.36 31.26 16.83
CA GLN A 116 -17.93 32.59 16.68
C GLN A 116 -16.81 33.63 16.78
N SER A 117 -16.07 33.82 15.68
CA SER A 117 -15.07 34.87 15.57
C SER A 117 -15.49 35.87 14.49
N GLY A 118 -16.15 36.95 14.91
CA GLY A 118 -16.29 38.22 14.16
C GLY A 118 -17.10 38.24 12.85
N GLY A 119 -17.57 37.10 12.32
CA GLY A 119 -18.33 37.00 11.06
C GLY A 119 -19.46 35.96 11.10
N ARG A 120 -19.86 35.39 9.95
CA ARG A 120 -20.83 34.27 9.87
C ARG A 120 -20.38 33.14 10.80
N GLY A 121 -21.09 32.94 11.90
CA GLY A 121 -20.79 31.90 12.89
C GLY A 121 -20.85 30.51 12.26
N GLN A 122 -19.92 29.64 12.62
CA GLN A 122 -19.95 28.23 12.26
C GLN A 122 -20.48 27.43 13.45
N TYR A 123 -21.52 26.64 13.20
CA TYR A 123 -22.10 25.74 14.19
C TYR A 123 -22.26 24.37 13.55
N GLY A 124 -21.66 23.37 14.17
CA GLY A 124 -21.84 21.97 13.85
C GLY A 124 -22.06 21.20 15.14
N HIS A 125 -23.08 20.35 15.17
CA HIS A 125 -23.31 19.44 16.28
C HIS A 125 -23.83 18.14 15.70
N VAL A 126 -23.03 17.09 15.84
CA VAL A 126 -23.30 15.76 15.29
C VAL A 126 -23.16 14.72 16.40
N TRP A 127 -24.00 13.69 16.32
CA TRP A 127 -23.87 12.49 17.12
C TRP A 127 -23.50 11.36 16.19
N LEU A 128 -22.39 10.70 16.48
CA LEU A 128 -21.91 9.56 15.70
C LEU A 128 -21.98 8.31 16.57
N GLU A 129 -22.47 7.23 15.98
CA GLU A 129 -22.43 5.88 16.52
C GLU A 129 -21.47 5.09 15.64
N LEU A 130 -20.37 4.65 16.24
CA LEU A 130 -19.29 3.95 15.56
C LEU A 130 -19.29 2.50 16.05
N GLU A 131 -19.39 1.56 15.14
CA GLU A 131 -19.38 0.13 15.43
C GLU A 131 -18.26 -0.55 14.62
N PRO A 132 -17.57 -1.55 15.20
CA PRO A 132 -16.58 -2.32 14.45
C PRO A 132 -17.28 -3.14 13.37
N ASN A 133 -16.78 -3.05 12.13
CA ASN A 133 -17.26 -3.90 11.05
C ASN A 133 -16.41 -5.19 10.94
N ASP A 134 -16.94 -6.18 10.22
CA ASP A 134 -16.23 -7.43 9.96
C ASP A 134 -14.91 -7.18 9.19
N PRO A 135 -13.85 -7.96 9.46
CA PRO A 135 -12.56 -7.79 8.79
C PRO A 135 -12.70 -7.90 7.26
N GLY A 136 -12.45 -6.80 6.56
CA GLY A 136 -12.47 -6.73 5.10
C GLY A 136 -13.73 -6.12 4.50
N GLU A 137 -14.75 -5.80 5.30
CA GLU A 137 -15.96 -5.12 4.79
C GLU A 137 -15.79 -3.61 4.58
N GLY A 138 -14.69 -3.03 5.07
CA GLY A 138 -14.35 -1.63 4.85
C GLY A 138 -15.22 -0.65 5.64
N PHE A 139 -15.33 0.58 5.14
CA PHE A 139 -16.08 1.66 5.76
C PHE A 139 -17.51 1.72 5.22
N VAL A 140 -18.49 1.72 6.12
CA VAL A 140 -19.91 1.88 5.82
C VAL A 140 -20.43 3.08 6.60
N PHE A 141 -21.07 4.02 5.89
CA PHE A 141 -21.74 5.17 6.49
C PHE A 141 -23.26 5.03 6.35
N GLU A 142 -23.96 4.91 7.49
CA GLU A 142 -25.42 4.87 7.53
C GLU A 142 -25.98 6.20 8.07
N ASP A 143 -26.79 6.89 7.26
CA ASP A 143 -27.56 8.04 7.75
C ASP A 143 -28.83 7.57 8.48
N ARG A 144 -28.87 7.78 9.79
CA ARG A 144 -30.05 7.53 10.64
C ARG A 144 -30.74 8.82 11.09
N ILE A 145 -30.64 9.91 10.32
CA ILE A 145 -31.14 11.23 10.74
C ILE A 145 -32.67 11.29 10.59
N VAL A 146 -33.37 11.37 11.72
CA VAL A 146 -34.83 11.50 11.77
C VAL A 146 -35.23 12.98 11.85
N GLY A 147 -36.22 13.39 11.06
CA GLY A 147 -36.87 14.70 11.22
C GLY A 147 -36.13 15.91 10.61
N GLY A 148 -35.08 15.69 9.80
CA GLY A 148 -34.41 16.78 9.08
C GLY A 148 -33.65 17.76 9.98
N VAL A 149 -33.25 17.32 11.18
CA VAL A 149 -32.48 18.13 12.15
C VAL A 149 -31.15 18.61 11.57
N VAL A 150 -30.59 17.84 10.63
CA VAL A 150 -29.45 18.22 9.80
C VAL A 150 -29.91 18.29 8.34
N PRO A 151 -29.66 19.41 7.63
CA PRO A 151 -29.95 19.48 6.20
C PRO A 151 -29.11 18.45 5.43
N ARG A 152 -29.75 17.76 4.47
CA ARG A 152 -29.11 16.66 3.71
C ARG A 152 -27.86 17.08 2.93
N GLU A 153 -27.72 18.37 2.64
CA GLU A 153 -26.56 18.95 1.96
C GLU A 153 -25.28 18.90 2.80
N TYR A 154 -25.40 18.82 4.13
CA TYR A 154 -24.25 18.75 5.04
C TYR A 154 -23.83 17.32 5.41
N ILE A 155 -24.65 16.30 5.12
CA ILE A 155 -24.33 14.89 5.44
C ILE A 155 -23.04 14.43 4.73
N PRO A 156 -22.85 14.67 3.42
CA PRO A 156 -21.63 14.25 2.72
C PRO A 156 -20.37 14.98 3.23
N ALA A 157 -20.54 16.21 3.75
CA ALA A 157 -19.43 16.95 4.33
C ALA A 157 -19.00 16.37 5.68
N VAL A 158 -19.95 15.85 6.47
CA VAL A 158 -19.66 15.13 7.71
C VAL A 158 -19.01 13.79 7.41
N GLU A 159 -19.56 13.01 6.47
CA GLU A 159 -18.97 11.74 6.02
C GLU A 159 -17.53 11.93 5.56
N LYS A 160 -17.28 12.91 4.71
CA LYS A 160 -15.92 13.22 4.25
C LYS A 160 -14.98 13.57 5.40
N GLY A 161 -15.44 14.32 6.39
CA GLY A 161 -14.64 14.63 7.57
C GLY A 161 -14.33 13.40 8.43
N VAL A 162 -15.25 12.43 8.49
CA VAL A 162 -15.00 11.14 9.16
C VAL A 162 -13.97 10.33 8.37
N VAL A 163 -14.09 10.27 7.04
CA VAL A 163 -13.12 9.58 6.17
C VAL A 163 -11.72 10.17 6.30
N GLU A 164 -11.59 11.49 6.21
CA GLU A 164 -10.29 12.18 6.40
C GLU A 164 -9.71 11.95 7.80
N ALA A 165 -10.56 11.82 8.83
CA ALA A 165 -10.11 11.53 10.19
C ALA A 165 -9.67 10.07 10.38
N MET A 166 -10.23 9.12 9.61
CA MET A 166 -9.83 7.72 9.65
C MET A 166 -8.47 7.48 9.00
N ASP A 167 -8.07 8.29 8.01
CA ASP A 167 -6.75 8.17 7.37
C ASP A 167 -5.59 8.33 8.37
N SER A 168 -5.82 8.99 9.51
CA SER A 168 -4.86 9.11 10.60
C SER A 168 -5.35 8.37 11.85
N GLY A 169 -4.99 7.09 11.98
CA GLY A 169 -5.23 6.31 13.19
C GLY A 169 -4.72 6.98 14.47
N VAL A 170 -5.43 6.78 15.58
CA VAL A 170 -5.15 7.48 16.85
C VAL A 170 -3.92 6.91 17.56
N LEU A 171 -3.58 5.64 17.35
CA LEU A 171 -2.50 4.95 18.07
C LEU A 171 -1.17 4.98 17.33
N ALA A 172 -1.17 4.63 16.05
CA ALA A 172 0.02 4.42 15.23
C ALA A 172 -0.06 5.16 13.87
N GLY A 173 -1.12 5.96 13.64
CA GLY A 173 -1.25 6.78 12.44
C GLY A 173 -1.54 5.99 11.17
N TYR A 174 -1.98 4.74 11.30
CA TYR A 174 -2.38 3.90 10.17
C TYR A 174 -3.89 4.03 9.90
N PRO A 175 -4.30 3.93 8.62
CA PRO A 175 -5.71 3.89 8.22
C PRO A 175 -6.42 2.59 8.61
#